data_AF-A0A7Z9ZH95-F1
#
_entry.id   AF-A0A7Z9ZH95-F1
#
_cell.length_a   1.000
_cell.length_b   1.000
_cell.length_c   1.000
_cell.angle_alpha   90.00
_cell.angle_beta   90.00
_cell.angle_gamma   90.00
#
_symmetry.space_group_name_H-M   'P 1'
#
loop_
_entity.id
_entity.type
_entity.pdbx_description
1 polymer ?
#
loop_
_entity_poly.entity_id
_entity_poly.type
_entity_poly.pdbx_seq_one_letter_code
_entity_poly.pdbx_strand_id
1 'polypeptide(L)' 'MKAKVVITLDGQVSVFVEEGTFDEGRLAIARLLKELESQGLDFESVGEVEQHRHADQKLEVKHHVTTG' A
#
# COMPACT_ATOMS: atom_id res chain seq x y z
N MET A 1 -0.67 6.59 -9.43
CA MET A 1 -0.68 5.56 -8.37
C MET A 1 -0.41 4.22 -9.03
N LYS A 2 0.81 3.71 -8.87
CA LYS A 2 1.16 2.35 -9.30
C LYS A 2 0.98 1.40 -8.12
N ALA A 3 0.36 0.25 -8.38
CA ALA A 3 0.21 -0.82 -7.41
C ALA A 3 0.97 -2.04 -7.88
N LYS A 4 1.65 -2.72 -6.96
CA LYS A 4 2.28 -4.02 -7.18
C LYS A 4 1.39 -5.09 -6.59
N VAL A 5 0.99 -6.04 -7.40
CA VAL A 5 0.22 -7.22 -6.97
C VAL A 5 1.16 -8.42 -6.95
N VAL A 6 1.20 -9.12 -5.83
CA VAL A 6 1.95 -10.37 -5.67
C VAL A 6 0.92 -11.47 -5.42
N ILE A 7 0.97 -12.52 -6.25
CA ILE A 7 0.15 -13.72 -6.10
C ILE A 7 1.11 -14.87 -5.85
N THR A 8 0.99 -15.54 -4.71
CA THR A 8 1.80 -16.69 -4.34
C THR A 8 1.14 -18.00 -4.78
N LEU A 9 1.91 -19.09 -4.80
CA LEU A 9 1.44 -20.39 -5.29
C LEU A 9 0.37 -21.03 -4.40
N ASP A 10 0.29 -20.63 -3.13
CA ASP A 10 -0.76 -21.00 -2.18
C ASP A 10 -2.02 -20.12 -2.29
N GLY A 11 -2.06 -19.19 -3.26
CA GLY A 11 -3.23 -18.37 -3.54
C GLY A 11 -3.34 -17.10 -2.71
N GLN A 12 -2.33 -16.76 -1.88
CA GLN A 12 -2.31 -15.48 -1.19
C GLN A 12 -2.07 -14.34 -2.19
N VAL A 13 -2.89 -13.29 -2.08
CA VAL A 13 -2.80 -12.07 -2.90
C VAL A 13 -2.43 -10.89 -2.00
N SER A 14 -1.32 -10.22 -2.33
CA SER A 14 -0.87 -9.01 -1.64
C SER A 14 -0.83 -7.82 -2.60
N VAL A 15 -1.35 -6.67 -2.15
CA VAL A 15 -1.37 -5.43 -2.93
C VAL A 15 -0.54 -4.37 -2.22
N PHE A 16 0.47 -3.83 -2.90
CA PHE A 16 1.36 -2.81 -2.37
C PHE A 16 1.21 -1.53 -3.18
N VAL A 17 1.11 -0.39 -2.49
CA VAL A 17 1.04 0.94 -3.09
C VAL A 17 2.20 1.77 -2.53
N GLU A 18 3.15 2.13 -3.39
CA GLU A 18 4.36 2.86 -3.00
C GLU A 18 4.22 4.39 -3.13
N GLU A 19 3.19 4.84 -3.86
CA GLU A 19 2.96 6.25 -4.18
C GLU A 19 1.65 6.74 -3.57
N GLY A 20 1.66 7.96 -3.01
CA GLY A 20 0.47 8.62 -2.47
C GLY A 20 0.38 8.54 -0.95
N THR A 21 -0.80 8.84 -0.42
CA THR A 21 -1.08 8.79 1.02
C THR A 21 -1.71 7.46 1.42
N PHE A 22 -1.62 7.13 2.72
CA PHE A 22 -2.25 5.93 3.27
C PHE A 22 -3.77 5.92 3.03
N ASP A 23 -4.45 7.07 3.23
CA ASP A 23 -5.90 7.17 3.03
C ASP A 23 -6.31 6.93 1.57
N GLU A 24 -5.54 7.45 0.62
CA GLU A 24 -5.76 7.20 -0.82
C GLU A 24 -5.54 5.72 -1.15
N GLY A 25 -4.46 5.12 -0.65
CA GLY A 25 -4.15 3.70 -0.84
C GLY A 25 -5.24 2.79 -0.27
N ARG A 26 -5.67 3.05 0.97
CA ARG A 26 -6.75 2.31 1.64
C ARG A 26 -8.04 2.37 0.83
N LEU A 27 -8.41 3.56 0.36
CA LEU A 27 -9.63 3.74 -0.44
C LEU A 27 -9.54 3.02 -1.79
N ALA A 28 -8.39 3.08 -2.45
CA ALA A 28 -8.17 2.41 -3.72
C ALA A 28 -8.21 0.88 -3.59
N ILE A 29 -7.56 0.32 -2.56
CA ILE A 29 -7.57 -1.12 -2.27
C ILE A 29 -9.00 -1.57 -1.94
N ALA A 30 -9.74 -0.84 -1.11
CA ALA A 30 -11.13 -1.17 -0.79
C ALA A 30 -12.03 -1.19 -2.04
N ARG A 31 -11.83 -0.26 -2.98
CA ARG A 31 -12.57 -0.25 -4.26
C ARG A 31 -12.21 -1.46 -5.12
N LEU A 32 -10.93 -1.78 -5.24
CA LEU A 32 -10.45 -2.94 -6.00
C LEU A 32 -11.07 -4.24 -5.45
N LEU A 33 -11.03 -4.45 -4.14
CA LEU A 33 -11.61 -5.65 -3.53
C LEU A 33 -13.10 -5.77 -3.81
N LYS A 34 -13.85 -4.69 -3.64
CA LYS A 34 -15.29 -4.67 -3.94
C LYS A 34 -15.59 -4.96 -5.42
N GLU A 35 -14.76 -4.46 -6.33
CA GLU A 35 -14.91 -4.73 -7.76
C GLU A 35 -14.64 -6.21 -8.08
N LEU A 36 -13.64 -6.82 -7.44
CA LEU A 36 -13.35 -8.23 -7.58
C LEU A 36 -14.46 -9.12 -7.00
N GLU A 37 -15.03 -8.76 -5.85
CA GLU A 37 -16.23 -9.45 -5.31
C GLU A 37 -17.39 -9.41 -6.32
N SER A 38 -17.61 -8.26 -6.97
CA SER A 38 -18.67 -8.13 -7.97
C SER A 38 -18.45 -8.97 -9.24
N GLN A 39 -17.22 -9.41 -9.48
CA GLN A 39 -16.85 -10.32 -10.57
C GLN A 39 -16.93 -11.80 -10.15
N GLY A 40 -17.38 -12.08 -8.93
CA GLY A 40 -17.55 -13.45 -8.41
C GLY A 40 -16.28 -14.04 -7.81
N LEU A 41 -15.30 -13.22 -7.42
CA LEU A 41 -14.20 -13.69 -6.58
C LEU A 41 -14.64 -13.70 -5.12
N ASP A 42 -14.63 -14.88 -4.51
CA ASP A 42 -14.83 -15.06 -3.08
C ASP A 42 -13.48 -14.94 -2.34
N PHE A 43 -13.45 -14.10 -1.31
CA PHE A 43 -12.28 -13.93 -0.44
C PHE A 43 -12.51 -14.68 0.88
N GLU A 44 -11.71 -15.70 1.16
CA GLU A 44 -11.81 -16.46 2.41
C GLU A 44 -11.42 -15.62 3.64
N SER A 45 -10.41 -14.75 3.48
CA SER A 45 -10.06 -13.73 4.46
C SER A 45 -9.40 -12.54 3.79
N VAL A 46 -9.69 -11.34 4.31
CA VAL A 46 -9.03 -10.09 3.91
C VAL A 46 -8.22 -9.60 5.11
N GLY A 47 -6.90 -9.55 4.97
CA GLY A 47 -6.01 -9.02 6.01
C GLY A 47 -6.20 -7.52 6.23
N GLU A 48 -5.73 -7.00 7.36
CA GLU A 48 -5.76 -5.55 7.63
C GLU A 48 -4.83 -4.79 6.67
N VAL A 49 -5.22 -3.57 6.29
CA VAL A 49 -4.38 -2.69 5.47
C VAL A 49 -3.28 -2.10 6.35
N GLU A 50 -2.06 -2.60 6.19
CA GLU A 50 -0.90 -2.17 6.98
C GLU A 50 -0.07 -1.10 6.27
N GLN A 51 0.46 -0.14 7.03
CA GLN A 51 1.45 0.83 6.55
C GLN A 51 2.86 0.44 7.02
N HIS A 52 3.67 -0.07 6.10
CA HIS A 52 5.08 -0.33 6.37
C HIS A 52 5.90 0.93 5.99
N ARG A 53 6.42 1.65 6.99
CA ARG A 53 7.44 2.68 6.73
C ARG A 53 8.79 1.97 6.61
N HIS A 54 9.44 2.06 5.45
CA HIS A 54 10.82 1.61 5.32
C HIS A 54 11.70 2.46 6.26
N ALA A 55 12.28 1.82 7.28
CA ALA A 55 13.14 2.48 8.27
C ALA A 55 14.39 3.15 7.65
N ASP A 56 14.72 2.83 6.39
CA ASP A 56 15.91 3.30 5.68
C ASP A 56 15.72 4.58 4.86
N GLN A 57 14.54 5.20 4.84
CA GLN A 57 14.42 6.56 4.31
C GLN A 57 14.92 7.57 5.34
N LYS A 58 16.26 7.68 5.46
CA LYS A 58 16.90 8.83 6.09
C LYS A 58 16.46 10.07 5.31
N LEU A 59 15.47 10.79 5.84
CA LEU A 59 15.22 12.17 5.47
C LEU A 59 16.53 12.93 5.72
N GLU A 60 17.24 13.30 4.65
CA GLU A 60 18.32 14.27 4.75
C GLU A 60 17.72 15.60 5.19
N VAL A 61 17.66 15.82 6.51
CA VAL A 61 17.33 17.12 7.08
C VAL A 61 18.55 18.02 6.82
N LYS A 62 18.52 18.77 5.71
CA LYS A 62 19.46 19.86 5.48
C LYS A 62 19.15 20.97 6.47
N HIS A 63 19.81 20.96 7.62
CA HIS A 63 19.87 22.12 8.50
C HIS A 63 20.59 23.26 7.75
N HIS A 64 19.83 24.21 7.22
CA HIS A 64 20.38 25.49 6.77
C HIS A 64 20.72 26.29 8.04
N VAL A 65 21.97 26.16 8.50
CA VAL A 65 22.50 27.00 9.57
C VAL A 65 22.92 28.32 8.95
N THR A 66 22.14 29.37 9.17
CA THR A 66 22.57 30.74 8.91
C THR A 66 23.44 31.19 10.08
N THR A 67 24.75 31.23 9.87
CA THR A 67 25.68 31.85 10.83
C THR A 67 25.55 33.36 10.70
N GLY A 68 25.19 34.02 11.81
CA GLY A 68 25.21 35.48 11.94
C GLY A 68 26.62 36.04 12.16
#